data_AF-A0AAP0DBN0-F1
#
_entry.id   AF-A0AAP0DBN0-F1
#
_cell.length_a   1.000
_cell.length_b   1.000
_cell.length_c   1.000
_cell.angle_alpha   90.00
_cell.angle_beta   90.00
_cell.angle_gamma   90.00
#
_symmetry.space_group_name_H-M   'P 1'
#
loop_
_entity.id
_entity.type
_entity.pdbx_description
1 polymer ?
#
loop_
_entity_poly.entity_id
_entity_poly.type
_entity_poly.pdbx_seq_one_letter_code
_entity_poly.pdbx_strand_id
1 'polypeptide(L)'
;MKMSRASCVTGMIIAMIILMAQVNVGLAQACDPSRLTSCLPNIIGDTPPAPNSECCNNLRAQIDCLCSYVKNPAFGRFLHMPGAKKVAQACSITFPDPKTCT
;
A
#
# COMPACT_ATOMS: atom_id res chain seq x y z
N MET A 1 -47.30 -12.56 9.43
CA MET A 1 -46.12 -11.66 9.40
C MET A 1 -46.30 -10.69 8.25
N LYS A 2 -46.57 -9.41 8.52
CA LYS A 2 -46.72 -8.37 7.47
C LYS A 2 -45.35 -7.75 7.24
N MET A 3 -44.62 -8.31 6.29
CA MET A 3 -43.31 -7.79 5.85
C MET A 3 -43.58 -6.46 5.14
N SER A 4 -43.53 -5.35 5.90
CA SER A 4 -43.71 -4.02 5.34
C SER A 4 -42.57 -3.75 4.37
N ARG A 5 -42.90 -3.46 3.10
CA ARG A 5 -41.92 -3.30 2.00
C ARG A 5 -40.83 -2.27 2.34
N ALA A 6 -41.18 -1.24 3.12
CA ALA A 6 -40.26 -0.24 3.64
C ALA A 6 -39.20 -0.80 4.60
N SER A 7 -39.53 -1.83 5.37
CA SER A 7 -38.62 -2.51 6.29
C SER A 7 -37.55 -3.32 5.54
N CYS A 8 -37.92 -3.95 4.42
CA CYS A 8 -36.97 -4.67 3.58
C CYS A 8 -36.02 -3.73 2.83
N VAL A 9 -36.54 -2.60 2.32
CA VAL A 9 -35.73 -1.61 1.60
C VAL A 9 -34.69 -0.98 2.51
N THR A 10 -35.07 -0.61 3.73
CA THR A 10 -34.13 -0.02 4.70
C THR A 10 -33.03 -1.02 5.09
N GLY A 11 -33.38 -2.30 5.28
CA GLY A 11 -32.40 -3.36 5.55
C GLY A 11 -31.41 -3.58 4.40
N MET A 12 -31.87 -3.52 3.14
CA MET A 12 -31.00 -3.66 1.97
C MET A 12 -30.03 -2.48 1.80
N ILE A 13 -30.47 -1.24 2.07
CA ILE A 13 -29.60 -0.05 2.00
C ILE A 13 -28.51 -0.12 3.07
N ILE A 14 -28.86 -0.49 4.30
CA ILE A 14 -27.89 -0.66 5.40
C ILE A 14 -26.90 -1.78 5.07
N ALA A 15 -27.37 -2.92 4.53
CA ALA A 15 -26.51 -4.01 4.09
C ALA A 15 -25.55 -3.57 2.96
N MET A 16 -26.02 -2.78 1.99
CA MET A 16 -25.16 -2.23 0.93
C MET A 16 -24.10 -1.26 1.46
N ILE A 17 -24.46 -0.36 2.39
CA ILE A 17 -23.48 0.56 3.01
C ILE A 17 -22.42 -0.22 3.79
N ILE A 18 -22.84 -1.25 4.55
CA ILE A 18 -21.92 -2.12 5.30
C ILE A 18 -21.02 -2.93 4.35
N LEU A 19 -21.53 -3.41 3.21
CA LEU A 19 -20.73 -4.10 2.19
C LEU A 19 -19.66 -3.18 1.57
N MET A 20 -19.98 -1.90 1.32
CA MET A 20 -19.06 -0.92 0.74
C MET A 20 -17.96 -0.47 1.73
N ALA A 21 -18.24 -0.48 3.03
CA ALA A 21 -17.23 -0.18 4.06
C ALA A 21 -16.21 -1.32 4.26
N GLN A 22 -16.62 -2.56 3.98
CA GLN A 22 -15.79 -3.75 4.17
C GLN A 22 -14.74 -3.95 3.08
N VAL A 23 -14.92 -3.35 1.90
CA VAL A 23 -14.00 -3.54 0.77
C VAL A 23 -12.64 -2.85 0.97
N ASN A 24 -12.56 -1.87 1.89
CA ASN A 24 -11.32 -1.12 2.16
C ASN A 24 -10.57 -1.58 3.43
N VAL A 25 -11.02 -2.64 4.10
CA VAL A 25 -10.40 -3.17 5.34
C VAL A 25 -9.79 -4.56 5.15
N GLY A 26 -9.44 -4.90 3.90
CA GLY A 26 -8.58 -6.04 3.63
C GLY A 26 -7.16 -5.76 4.15
N LEU A 27 -6.86 -6.20 5.37
CA LEU A 27 -5.51 -6.53 5.86
C LEU A 27 -4.40 -5.48 5.68
N ALA A 28 -4.71 -4.20 5.46
CA ALA A 28 -3.71 -3.15 5.47
C ALA A 28 -3.14 -3.05 6.89
N GLN A 29 -1.96 -3.64 7.12
CA GLN A 29 -1.04 -3.12 8.13
C GLN A 29 -1.02 -1.61 7.91
N ALA A 30 -1.38 -0.85 8.95
CA ALA A 30 -1.51 0.60 8.85
C ALA A 30 -0.30 1.15 8.09
N CYS A 31 -0.56 1.84 6.97
CA CYS A 31 0.48 2.39 6.12
C CYS A 31 1.42 3.25 6.97
N ASP A 32 2.60 2.71 7.25
CA ASP A 32 3.59 3.31 8.13
C ASP A 32 4.89 3.54 7.35
N PRO A 33 5.07 4.75 6.78
CA PRO A 33 6.26 5.07 5.99
C PRO A 33 7.54 5.03 6.84
N SER A 34 7.45 5.12 8.17
CA SER A 34 8.63 5.04 9.04
C SER A 34 9.32 3.68 8.94
N ARG A 35 8.58 2.61 8.65
CA ARG A 35 9.15 1.26 8.43
C ARG A 35 9.96 1.13 7.15
N LEU A 36 9.82 2.07 6.20
CA LEU A 36 10.63 2.10 4.98
C LEU A 36 11.98 2.80 5.19
N THR A 37 12.23 3.38 6.36
CA THR A 37 13.53 3.99 6.70
C THR A 37 14.67 2.95 6.68
N SER A 38 14.38 1.67 6.94
CA SER A 38 15.36 0.59 6.83
C SER A 38 15.86 0.37 5.40
N CYS A 39 15.14 0.85 4.38
CA CYS A 39 15.59 0.83 2.98
C CYS A 39 16.47 2.04 2.60
N LEU A 40 16.42 3.12 3.38
CA LEU A 40 17.06 4.39 3.00
C LEU A 40 18.58 4.29 2.76
N PRO A 41 19.36 3.54 3.56
CA PRO A 41 20.80 3.37 3.31
C PRO A 41 21.08 2.72 1.95
N ASN A 42 20.29 1.74 1.55
CA ASN A 42 20.42 1.06 0.25
C ASN A 42 19.98 1.94 -0.91
N ILE A 43 18.91 2.72 -0.71
CA ILE A 43 18.42 3.67 -1.72
C ILE A 43 19.45 4.78 -1.95
N ILE A 44 19.99 5.39 -0.89
CA ILE A 44 20.95 6.50 -0.98
C ILE A 44 22.32 5.98 -1.44
N GLY A 45 22.76 4.84 -0.91
CA GLY A 45 24.03 4.22 -1.28
C GLY A 45 24.03 3.54 -2.65
N ASP A 46 22.89 3.48 -3.34
CA ASP A 46 22.72 2.81 -4.63
C ASP A 46 23.22 1.34 -4.61
N THR A 47 22.99 0.66 -3.49
CA THR A 47 23.40 -0.74 -3.25
C THR A 47 22.19 -1.64 -3.03
N PRO A 48 22.17 -2.87 -3.59
CA PRO A 48 21.08 -3.81 -3.36
C PRO A 48 21.11 -4.36 -1.91
N PRO A 49 19.96 -4.42 -1.21
CA PRO A 49 19.85 -5.10 0.07
C PRO A 49 19.82 -6.63 -0.10
N ALA A 50 20.00 -7.36 1.01
CA ALA A 50 19.73 -8.80 1.02
C ALA A 50 18.21 -9.06 0.81
N PRO A 51 17.81 -10.11 0.07
CA PRO A 51 16.39 -10.39 -0.23
C PRO A 51 15.49 -10.57 1.00
N ASN A 52 16.06 -11.06 2.11
CA ASN A 52 15.36 -11.29 3.37
C ASN A 52 15.62 -10.19 4.42
N SER A 53 16.17 -9.05 3.98
CA SER A 53 16.42 -7.91 4.86
C SER A 53 15.12 -7.34 5.45
N GLU A 54 15.26 -6.63 6.56
CA GLU A 54 14.14 -5.88 7.16
C GLU A 54 13.50 -4.92 6.15
N CYS A 55 14.31 -4.27 5.31
CA CYS A 55 13.83 -3.43 4.21
C CYS A 55 12.86 -4.21 3.30
N CYS A 56 13.26 -5.36 2.77
CA CYS A 56 12.41 -6.13 1.87
C CYS A 56 11.15 -6.66 2.56
N ASN A 57 11.24 -7.06 3.82
CA ASN A 57 10.10 -7.51 4.60
C ASN A 57 9.09 -6.38 4.81
N ASN A 58 9.55 -5.19 5.21
CA ASN A 58 8.71 -4.01 5.39
C ASN A 58 8.10 -3.51 4.07
N LEU A 59 8.84 -3.61 2.97
CA LEU A 59 8.38 -3.18 1.65
C LEU A 59 7.28 -4.11 1.12
N ARG A 60 7.44 -5.44 1.28
CA ARG A 60 6.41 -6.44 0.94
C ARG A 60 5.15 -6.31 1.80
N ALA A 61 5.32 -6.01 3.07
CA ALA A 61 4.25 -5.76 4.02
C ALA A 61 3.35 -4.57 3.63
N GLN A 62 3.88 -3.60 2.87
CA GLN A 62 3.21 -2.35 2.55
C GLN A 62 2.95 -2.17 1.05
N ILE A 63 2.86 -3.26 0.29
CA ILE A 63 2.61 -3.23 -1.17
C ILE A 63 1.40 -2.36 -1.52
N ASP A 64 0.30 -2.51 -0.80
CA ASP A 64 -0.95 -1.77 -1.05
C ASP A 64 -0.79 -0.26 -0.79
N CYS A 65 0.15 0.13 0.06
CA CYS A 65 0.44 1.53 0.40
C CYS A 65 1.41 2.21 -0.57
N LEU A 66 2.15 1.44 -1.40
CA LEU A 66 3.20 1.98 -2.25
C LEU A 66 2.69 3.06 -3.20
N CYS A 67 1.46 2.92 -3.71
CA CYS A 67 0.84 3.93 -4.56
C CYS A 67 0.69 5.30 -3.88
N SER A 68 0.29 5.30 -2.60
CA SER A 68 0.20 6.52 -1.80
C SER A 68 1.57 7.13 -1.53
N TYR A 69 2.61 6.30 -1.36
CA TYR A 69 3.97 6.77 -1.12
C TYR A 69 4.63 7.38 -2.36
N VAL A 70 4.48 6.77 -3.54
CA VAL A 70 5.05 7.33 -4.79
C VAL A 70 4.38 8.65 -5.19
N LYS A 71 3.10 8.83 -4.86
CA LYS A 71 2.35 10.09 -5.08
C LYS A 71 2.78 11.21 -4.13
N ASN A 72 3.24 10.88 -2.92
CA ASN A 72 3.65 11.88 -1.95
C ASN A 72 5.01 12.48 -2.37
N PRO A 73 5.12 13.80 -2.62
CA PRO A 73 6.37 14.40 -3.11
C PRO A 73 7.55 14.27 -2.13
N ALA A 74 7.31 14.11 -0.82
CA ALA A 74 8.37 13.89 0.15
C ALA A 74 9.01 12.50 0.01
N PHE A 75 8.20 11.46 -0.19
CA PHE A 75 8.66 10.07 -0.31
C PHE A 75 9.01 9.69 -1.76
N GLY A 76 8.20 10.15 -2.72
CA GLY A 76 8.38 9.90 -4.15
C GLY A 76 9.76 10.30 -4.66
N ARG A 77 10.37 11.37 -4.12
CA ARG A 77 11.76 11.73 -4.45
C ARG A 77 12.74 10.57 -4.19
N PHE A 78 12.61 9.90 -3.04
CA PHE A 78 13.46 8.76 -2.70
C PHE A 78 13.12 7.53 -3.53
N LEU A 79 11.83 7.25 -3.73
CA LEU A 79 11.36 6.09 -4.48
C LEU A 79 11.65 6.17 -5.99
N HIS A 80 11.86 7.37 -6.53
CA HIS A 80 12.27 7.57 -7.93
C HIS A 80 13.79 7.50 -8.16
N MET A 81 14.61 7.41 -7.10
CA MET A 81 16.07 7.34 -7.25
C MET A 81 16.51 5.99 -7.86
N PRO A 82 17.68 5.93 -8.52
CA PRO A 82 18.22 4.68 -9.07
C PRO A 82 18.37 3.59 -8.00
N GLY A 83 18.78 3.94 -6.79
CA GLY A 83 18.90 2.97 -5.69
C GLY A 83 17.58 2.36 -5.26
N ALA A 84 16.45 3.09 -5.38
CA ALA A 84 15.13 2.51 -5.13
C ALA A 84 14.80 1.43 -6.16
N LYS A 85 15.16 1.62 -7.44
CA LYS A 85 15.00 0.57 -8.46
C LYS A 85 15.81 -0.69 -8.13
N LYS A 86 17.04 -0.55 -7.61
CA LYS A 86 17.85 -1.68 -7.15
C LYS A 86 17.23 -2.40 -5.96
N VAL A 87 16.71 -1.65 -4.98
CA VAL A 87 15.98 -2.22 -3.84
C VAL A 87 14.76 -3.00 -4.31
N ALA A 88 13.96 -2.43 -5.20
CA ALA A 88 12.80 -3.09 -5.80
C ALA A 88 13.18 -4.42 -6.48
N GLN A 89 14.23 -4.42 -7.30
CA GLN A 89 14.74 -5.63 -7.94
C GLN A 89 15.22 -6.68 -6.94
N ALA A 90 16.00 -6.28 -5.93
CA ALA A 90 16.53 -7.19 -4.91
C ALA A 90 15.44 -7.80 -4.02
N CYS A 91 14.37 -7.05 -3.75
CA CYS A 91 13.23 -7.48 -2.96
C CYS A 91 12.13 -8.17 -3.79
N SER A 92 12.29 -8.28 -5.11
CA SER A 92 11.27 -8.79 -6.05
C SER A 92 9.94 -8.04 -5.98
N ILE A 93 10.00 -6.72 -5.89
CA ILE A 93 8.83 -5.82 -5.85
C ILE A 93 8.88 -4.88 -7.05
N THR A 94 7.70 -4.54 -7.59
CA THR A 94 7.58 -3.50 -8.61
C THR A 94 7.00 -2.24 -7.97
N PHE A 95 7.73 -1.12 -8.02
CA PHE A 95 7.17 0.16 -7.60
C PHE A 95 6.12 0.61 -8.62
N PRO A 96 4.92 1.00 -8.17
CA PRO A 96 3.87 1.46 -9.08
C PRO A 96 4.22 2.84 -9.65
N ASP A 97 3.80 3.10 -10.89
CA ASP A 97 3.97 4.43 -11.48
C ASP A 97 2.95 5.40 -10.85
N PRO A 98 3.38 6.58 -10.39
CA PRO A 98 2.50 7.53 -9.72
C PRO A 98 1.33 8.01 -10.60
N LYS A 99 1.48 7.97 -11.93
CA LYS A 99 0.42 8.32 -12.90
C LYS A 99 -0.59 7.19 -13.10
N THR A 100 -0.21 5.94 -12.84
CA THR A 100 -1.10 4.77 -13.01
C THR A 100 -1.83 4.39 -11.72
N CYS A 101 -1.34 4.83 -10.57
CA CYS A 101 -2.04 4.69 -9.30
C CYS A 101 -3.36 5.48 -9.35
N THR A 102 -4.51 4.79 -9.39
CA THR A 102 -5.85 5.40 -9.42
C THR A 102 -6.52 5.27 -8.07
#